data_AF-A0ABD6MBA7-F1
#
_entry.id   AF-A0ABD6MBA7-F1
#
_cell.length_a   1.000
_cell.length_b   1.000
_cell.length_c   1.000
_cell.angle_alpha   90.00
_cell.angle_beta   90.00
_cell.angle_gamma   90.00
#
_symmetry.space_group_name_H-M   'P 1'
#
loop_
_entity.id
_entity.type
_entity.pdbx_description
1 polymer ?
#
loop_
_entity_poly.entity_id
_entity_poly.type
_entity_poly.pdbx_seq_one_letter_code
_entity_poly.pdbx_strand_id
1 'polypeptide(L)' 'MATYRVFGTVKASPADTDWELLVETPDAVVATEVVHESEGTFWRRLTEDGHVVLDKV' A
#
# COMPACT_ATOMS: atom_id res chain seq x y z
N MET A 1 -12.21 -1.59 14.74
CA MET A 1 -12.01 -2.31 13.48
C MET A 1 -10.70 -1.82 12.92
N ALA A 2 -9.81 -2.72 12.52
CA ALA A 2 -8.52 -2.34 11.94
C ALA A 2 -8.76 -1.62 10.61
N THR A 3 -8.01 -0.56 10.36
CA THR A 3 -8.06 0.19 9.10
C THR A 3 -6.82 -0.14 8.29
N TYR A 4 -7.04 -0.65 7.07
CA TYR A 4 -5.97 -0.97 6.14
C TYR A 4 -5.82 0.16 5.13
N ARG A 5 -4.58 0.60 4.93
CA ARG A 5 -4.23 1.60 3.92
C ARG A 5 -3.17 1.04 3.01
N VAL A 6 -3.42 1.09 1.70
CA VAL A 6 -2.41 0.80 0.69
C VAL A 6 -1.90 2.10 0.14
N PHE A 7 -0.58 2.25 0.15
CA PHE A 7 0.12 3.34 -0.50
C PHE A 7 0.82 2.83 -1.75
N GLY A 8 0.90 3.68 -2.77
CA GLY A 8 1.56 3.38 -4.03
C GLY A 8 2.56 4.46 -4.41
N THR A 9 3.56 4.09 -5.21
CA THR A 9 4.49 5.04 -5.81
C THR A 9 5.14 4.48 -7.08
N VAL A 10 5.39 5.37 -8.04
CA VAL A 10 6.12 5.09 -9.30
C VAL A 10 7.64 5.24 -9.16
N LYS A 11 8.12 5.79 -8.04
CA LYS A 11 9.53 6.10 -7.88
C LYS A 11 10.32 4.81 -7.69
N ALA A 12 11.37 4.60 -8.49
CA ALA A 12 12.23 3.42 -8.36
C ALA A 12 12.91 3.30 -6.98
N SER A 13 13.10 4.41 -6.28
CA SER A 13 13.63 4.49 -4.92
C SER A 13 12.83 5.51 -4.11
N PRO A 14 11.69 5.12 -3.52
CA PRO A 14 10.79 6.04 -2.84
C PRO A 14 11.31 6.44 -1.46
N ALA A 15 11.21 7.72 -1.14
CA ALA A 15 11.28 8.25 0.22
C ALA A 15 9.90 8.17 0.89
N ASP A 16 9.83 8.37 2.21
CA ASP A 16 8.55 8.31 2.94
C ASP A 16 7.50 9.32 2.45
N THR A 17 7.92 10.41 1.79
CA THR A 17 7.02 11.41 1.20
C THR A 17 6.54 11.08 -0.21
N ASP A 18 7.11 10.06 -0.86
CA ASP A 18 6.77 9.67 -2.23
C ASP A 18 5.56 8.73 -2.31
N TRP A 19 4.96 8.38 -1.17
CA TRP A 19 3.86 7.45 -1.03
C TRP A 19 2.51 8.16 -1.10
N GLU A 20 1.67 7.73 -2.04
CA GLU A 20 0.31 8.24 -2.20
C GLU A 20 -0.70 7.19 -1.77
N LEU A 21 -1.75 7.61 -1.05
CA LEU A 21 -2.82 6.71 -0.62
C LEU A 21 -3.62 6.25 -1.85
N LEU A 22 -3.64 4.93 -2.10
CA LEU A 22 -4.43 4.32 -3.18
C LEU A 22 -5.80 3.87 -2.68
N VAL A 23 -5.83 3.20 -1.53
CA VAL A 23 -7.06 2.68 -0.93
C VAL A 23 -7.00 2.77 0.59
N GLU A 24 -8.14 3.08 1.19
CA GLU A 24 -8.40 2.94 2.62
C GLU A 24 -9.65 2.08 2.78
N THR A 25 -9.53 0.97 3.51
CA THR A 25 -10.64 0.01 3.68
C THR A 25 -10.53 -0.72 5.03
N PRO A 26 -11.65 -1.06 5.68
CA PRO A 26 -11.65 -1.97 6.81
C PRO A 26 -11.50 -3.44 6.40
N ASP A 27 -11.54 -3.74 5.09
CA ASP A 27 -11.44 -5.10 4.54
C ASP A 27 -9.99 -5.45 4.16
N ALA A 28 -9.42 -6.41 4.88
CA ALA A 28 -8.06 -6.90 4.65
C ALA A 28 -7.88 -7.59 3.28
N VAL A 29 -8.94 -8.22 2.77
CA VAL A 29 -8.89 -8.92 1.46
C VAL A 29 -8.73 -7.90 0.35
N VAL A 30 -9.57 -6.87 0.35
CA VAL A 30 -9.50 -5.76 -0.63
C VAL A 30 -8.14 -5.06 -0.56
N ALA A 31 -7.64 -4.77 0.65
CA ALA A 31 -6.32 -4.14 0.81
C ALA A 31 -5.17 -5.03 0.27
N THR A 32 -5.29 -6.35 0.44
CA THR A 32 -4.30 -7.32 -0.06
C THR A 32 -4.37 -7.49 -1.57
N GLU A 33 -5.56 -7.48 -2.18
CA GLU A 33 -5.70 -7.49 -3.64
C GLU A 33 -5.06 -6.24 -4.25
N VAL A 34 -5.34 -5.07 -3.68
CA VAL A 34 -4.76 -3.81 -4.15
C VAL A 34 -3.24 -3.76 -3.93
N VAL A 35 -2.67 -4.28 -2.85
CA VAL A 35 -1.20 -4.24 -2.69
C VAL A 35 -0.47 -5.17 -3.69
N HIS A 36 -1.11 -6.23 -4.19
CA HIS A 36 -0.49 -7.18 -5.12
C HIS A 36 -0.81 -6.94 -6.59
N GLU A 37 -1.81 -6.13 -6.90
CA GLU A 37 -2.13 -5.80 -8.30
C GLU A 37 -0.91 -5.13 -8.96
N SER A 38 -0.46 -5.71 -10.07
CA SER A 38 0.86 -5.47 -10.67
C SER A 38 0.74 -4.82 -12.05
N GLU A 39 -0.22 -3.91 -12.24
CA GLU A 39 -0.30 -3.11 -13.47
C GLU A 39 0.85 -2.07 -13.52
N GLY A 40 2.09 -2.54 -13.76
CA GLY A 40 3.31 -1.76 -14.03
C GLY A 40 4.42 -1.80 -12.96
N THR A 41 5.43 -0.93 -13.11
CA THR A 41 6.63 -0.83 -12.26
C THR A 41 6.39 0.01 -10.99
N PHE A 42 5.32 -0.29 -10.26
CA PHE A 42 4.89 0.48 -9.08
C PHE A 42 5.25 -0.28 -7.80
N TRP A 43 5.78 0.42 -6.80
CA TRP A 43 5.90 -0.15 -5.46
C TRP A 43 4.62 0.08 -4.69
N ARG A 44 4.15 -0.94 -3.94
CA ARG A 44 3.00 -0.82 -3.05
C ARG A 44 3.37 -1.17 -1.60
N ARG A 45 2.82 -0.43 -0.65
CA ARG A 45 3.02 -0.59 0.81
C ARG A 45 1.67 -0.73 1.48
N LEU A 46 1.50 -1.77 2.29
CA LEU A 46 0.31 -1.98 3.11
C LEU A 46 0.59 -1.59 4.56
N THR A 47 -0.30 -0.79 5.14
CA THR A 47 -0.30 -0.49 6.57
C THR A 47 -1.61 -0.91 7.21
N GLU A 48 -1.54 -1.37 8.46
CA GLU A 48 -2.66 -1.70 9.33
C GLU A 48 -2.57 -0.79 10.56
N ASP A 49 -3.56 0.05 10.79
CA ASP A 49 -3.62 0.98 11.93
C ASP A 49 -2.35 1.86 12.10
N GLY A 50 -1.66 2.16 10.99
CA GLY A 50 -0.43 2.97 10.96
C GLY A 50 0.87 2.17 11.07
N HIS A 51 0.80 0.84 11.21
CA HIS A 51 1.96 -0.05 11.20
C HIS A 51 2.14 -0.66 9.81
N VAL A 52 3.38 -0.67 9.32
CA VAL A 52 3.71 -1.30 8.02
C VAL A 52 3.63 -2.82 8.17
N VAL A 53 2.74 -3.44 7.39
CA VAL A 53 2.54 -4.90 7.33
C VAL A 53 3.28 -5.48 6.13
N LEU A 54 3.29 -4.76 5.01
CA LEU A 54 4.08 -5.08 3.81
C LEU A 54 4.73 -3.80 3.32
N ASP A 55 6.07 -3.78 3.28
CA ASP A 55 6.82 -2.57 3.00
C ASP A 55 7.00 -2.31 1.50
N LYS A 56 7.05 -3.39 0.71
CA LYS A 56 7.48 -3.32 -0.69
C LYS A 56 7.09 -4.59 -1.46
N VAL A 57 5.97 -4.52 -2.16
CA VAL A 57 5.52 -5.53 -3.16
C VAL A 57 5.79 -5.00 -4.56
#